data_AF-A0A833A4U4-F1
#
_entry.id   AF-A0A833A4U4-F1
#
_cell.length_a   1.000
_cell.length_b   1.000
_cell.length_c   1.000
_cell.angle_alpha   90.00
_cell.angle_beta   90.00
_cell.angle_gamma   90.00
#
_symmetry.space_group_name_H-M   'P 1'
#
loop_
_entity.id
_entity.type
_entity.pdbx_description
1 polymer ?
#
loop_
_entity_poly.entity_id
_entity_poly.type
_entity_poly.pdbx_seq_one_letter_code
_entity_poly.pdbx_strand_id
1 'polypeptide(L)'
;MVKFDLPPPPRGILEKSNNEILEAFLSALLAAGASEKTVKAYRVAIQDFLEFVGGKHLRDVTEDDVQRWIRARLRKGVKRPRKKVLDSYEARRMAQTTMHYYTLFLRGFFQWLGLPVRVPVVKKPRGREVEAL
;
A
#
# COMPACT_ATOMS: atom_id res chain seq x y z
N MET A 1 -11.75 3.86 6.33
CA MET A 1 -11.54 3.49 4.91
C MET A 1 -12.81 2.75 4.49
N VAL A 2 -13.38 3.09 3.33
CA VAL A 2 -14.56 2.38 2.83
C VAL A 2 -14.16 0.92 2.59
N LYS A 3 -14.94 -0.01 3.13
CA LYS A 3 -14.76 -1.44 2.88
C LYS A 3 -15.50 -1.73 1.58
N PHE A 4 -14.77 -2.06 0.52
CA PHE A 4 -15.37 -2.52 -0.72
C PHE A 4 -15.79 -3.97 -0.54
N ASP A 5 -16.98 -4.30 -1.02
CA ASP A 5 -17.42 -5.69 -1.12
C ASP A 5 -16.85 -6.27 -2.40
N LEU A 6 -15.72 -6.94 -2.29
CA LEU A 6 -14.99 -7.48 -3.43
C LEU A 6 -15.43 -8.91 -3.68
N PRO A 7 -15.64 -9.32 -4.95
CA PRO A 7 -15.76 -10.74 -5.26
C PRO A 7 -14.49 -11.48 -4.81
N PRO A 8 -14.58 -12.78 -4.49
CA PRO A 8 -13.40 -13.57 -4.19
C PRO A 8 -12.42 -13.55 -5.37
N PRO A 9 -11.12 -13.72 -5.12
CA PRO A 9 -10.15 -13.77 -6.20
C PRO A 9 -10.47 -14.93 -7.17
N PRO A 10 -10.19 -14.76 -8.47
CA PRO A 10 -10.30 -15.85 -9.44
C PRO A 10 -9.55 -17.11 -8.99
N ARG A 11 -10.06 -18.28 -9.38
CA ARG A 11 -9.36 -19.55 -9.10
C ARG A 11 -7.98 -19.53 -9.74
N GLY A 12 -6.98 -20.06 -9.03
CA GLY A 12 -5.59 -20.07 -9.51
C GLY A 12 -4.92 -18.69 -9.59
N ILE A 13 -5.48 -17.64 -8.96
CA ILE A 13 -4.86 -16.29 -9.02
C ILE A 13 -3.39 -16.31 -8.60
N LEU A 14 -3.01 -17.14 -7.62
CA LEU A 14 -1.65 -17.25 -7.08
C LEU A 14 -0.70 -18.05 -7.99
N GLU A 15 -1.16 -18.53 -9.15
CA GLU A 15 -0.32 -19.13 -10.19
C GLU A 15 0.09 -18.10 -11.26
N LYS A 16 -0.60 -16.95 -11.30
CA LYS A 16 -0.35 -15.86 -12.24
C LYS A 16 0.79 -14.97 -11.79
N SER A 17 1.34 -14.17 -12.72
CA SER A 17 2.37 -13.20 -12.38
C SER A 17 1.85 -12.13 -11.40
N ASN A 18 2.74 -11.56 -10.57
CA ASN A 18 2.38 -10.50 -9.63
C ASN A 18 1.65 -9.32 -10.29
N ASN A 19 1.96 -9.03 -11.57
CA ASN A 19 1.30 -7.96 -12.30
C ASN A 19 -0.14 -8.32 -12.67
N GLU A 20 -0.38 -9.54 -13.16
CA GLU A 20 -1.75 -10.03 -13.41
C GLU A 20 -2.58 -10.09 -12.12
N ILE A 21 -1.98 -10.49 -11.00
CA ILE A 21 -2.64 -10.51 -9.69
C ILE A 21 -3.07 -9.09 -9.29
N LEU A 22 -2.18 -8.12 -9.47
CA LEU A 22 -2.47 -6.71 -9.21
C LEU A 22 -3.61 -6.21 -10.10
N GLU A 23 -3.55 -6.44 -11.41
CA GLU A 23 -4.60 -6.00 -12.33
C GLU A 23 -5.96 -6.60 -11.96
N ALA A 24 -6.02 -7.90 -11.65
CA ALA A 24 -7.25 -8.56 -11.25
C ALA A 24 -7.87 -7.91 -9.99
N PHE A 25 -7.05 -7.58 -9.00
CA PHE A 25 -7.50 -6.88 -7.80
C PHE A 25 -8.02 -5.46 -8.10
N LEU A 26 -7.32 -4.71 -8.95
CA LEU A 26 -7.72 -3.36 -9.32
C LEU A 26 -9.02 -3.35 -10.14
N SER A 27 -9.20 -4.32 -11.04
CA SER A 27 -10.46 -4.54 -11.75
C SER A 27 -11.61 -4.88 -10.79
N ALA A 28 -11.36 -5.73 -9.79
CA ALA A 28 -12.36 -6.04 -8.76
C ALA A 28 -12.74 -4.80 -7.94
N LEU A 29 -11.77 -3.96 -7.56
CA LEU A 29 -12.03 -2.68 -6.88
C LEU A 29 -12.92 -1.75 -7.73
N LEU A 30 -12.59 -1.60 -9.01
CA LEU A 30 -13.34 -0.75 -9.92
C LEU A 30 -14.78 -1.24 -10.09
N ALA A 31 -14.96 -2.55 -10.29
CA ALA A 31 -16.29 -3.18 -10.40
C ALA A 31 -17.12 -3.03 -9.11
N ALA A 32 -16.46 -2.99 -7.94
CA ALA A 32 -17.09 -2.73 -6.64
C ALA A 32 -17.35 -1.23 -6.36
N GLY A 33 -17.19 -0.36 -7.36
CA GLY A 33 -17.50 1.07 -7.26
C GLY A 33 -16.39 1.94 -6.67
N ALA A 34 -15.15 1.43 -6.58
CA ALA A 34 -14.02 2.29 -6.23
C ALA A 34 -13.78 3.34 -7.33
N SER A 35 -13.56 4.59 -6.93
CA SER A 35 -13.20 5.63 -7.90
C SER A 35 -11.83 5.37 -8.53
N GLU A 36 -11.62 5.84 -9.76
CA GLU A 36 -10.32 5.80 -10.45
C GLU A 36 -9.16 6.32 -9.61
N LYS A 37 -9.41 7.40 -8.84
CA LYS A 37 -8.44 7.95 -7.89
C LYS A 37 -8.06 6.95 -6.80
N THR A 38 -9.03 6.19 -6.31
CA THR A 38 -8.81 5.14 -5.29
C THR A 38 -8.04 3.98 -5.90
N VAL A 39 -8.46 3.47 -7.06
CA VAL A 39 -7.77 2.40 -7.81
C VAL A 39 -6.30 2.79 -8.07
N LYS A 40 -6.05 4.01 -8.53
CA LYS A 40 -4.69 4.54 -8.72
C LYS A 40 -3.89 4.58 -7.42
N ALA A 41 -4.50 4.94 -6.29
CA ALA A 41 -3.82 4.97 -4.99
C ALA A 41 -3.41 3.56 -4.52
N TYR A 42 -4.28 2.56 -4.71
CA TYR A 42 -3.96 1.15 -4.48
C TYR A 42 -2.82 0.67 -5.39
N ARG A 43 -2.93 0.93 -6.70
CA ARG A 43 -1.91 0.59 -7.70
C ARG A 43 -0.53 1.08 -7.27
N VAL A 44 -0.40 2.37 -6.97
CA VAL A 44 0.90 2.96 -6.60
C VAL A 44 1.45 2.32 -5.32
N ALA A 45 0.61 2.07 -4.31
CA ALA A 45 1.06 1.45 -3.07
C ALA A 45 1.54 0.00 -3.26
N ILE A 46 0.78 -0.80 -4.02
CA ILE A 46 1.09 -2.21 -4.25
C ILE A 46 2.30 -2.34 -5.18
N GLN A 47 2.40 -1.53 -6.24
CA GLN A 47 3.58 -1.50 -7.11
C GLN A 47 4.85 -1.12 -6.34
N ASP A 48 4.79 -0.12 -5.45
CA ASP A 48 5.93 0.26 -4.61
C ASP A 48 6.43 -0.91 -3.73
N PHE A 49 5.51 -1.73 -3.23
CA PHE A 49 5.83 -2.96 -2.49
C PHE A 49 6.40 -4.06 -3.40
N LEU A 50 5.78 -4.32 -4.56
CA LEU A 50 6.23 -5.33 -5.52
C LEU A 50 7.64 -5.02 -6.04
N GLU A 51 7.92 -3.75 -6.34
CA GLU A 51 9.26 -3.27 -6.69
C GLU A 51 10.26 -3.50 -5.54
N PHE A 52 9.83 -3.32 -4.29
CA PHE A 52 10.69 -3.50 -3.13
C PHE A 52 11.09 -4.97 -2.93
N VAL A 53 10.17 -5.92 -3.13
CA VAL A 53 10.47 -7.36 -2.98
C VAL A 53 11.19 -7.96 -4.19
N GLY A 54 11.44 -7.17 -5.24
CA GLY A 54 12.42 -7.49 -6.28
C GLY A 54 12.12 -8.75 -7.08
N GLY A 55 10.85 -9.01 -7.41
CA GLY A 55 10.43 -10.17 -8.22
C GLY A 55 10.04 -11.40 -7.41
N LYS A 56 10.13 -11.36 -6.07
CA LYS A 56 9.54 -12.40 -5.22
C LYS A 56 8.05 -12.55 -5.52
N HIS A 57 7.60 -13.79 -5.74
CA HIS A 57 6.20 -14.06 -6.04
C HIS A 57 5.31 -13.77 -4.81
N LEU A 58 4.10 -13.24 -5.02
CA LEU A 58 3.20 -12.85 -3.92
C LEU A 58 2.86 -14.00 -2.97
N ARG A 59 2.78 -15.23 -3.48
CA ARG A 59 2.56 -16.46 -2.68
C ARG A 59 3.68 -16.75 -1.68
N ASP A 60 4.89 -16.26 -1.94
CA ASP A 60 6.08 -16.49 -1.13
C ASP A 60 6.38 -15.31 -0.19
N VAL A 61 5.61 -14.22 -0.28
CA VAL A 61 5.79 -13.04 0.56
C VAL A 61 5.50 -13.38 2.02
N THR A 62 6.36 -12.89 2.90
CA THR A 62 6.31 -13.11 4.34
C THR A 62 6.03 -11.81 5.10
N GLU A 63 5.72 -11.92 6.39
CA GLU A 63 5.58 -10.74 7.25
C GLU A 63 6.89 -9.93 7.34
N ASP A 64 8.06 -10.57 7.32
CA ASP A 64 9.34 -9.86 7.35
C ASP A 64 9.56 -9.01 6.08
N ASP A 65 9.12 -9.48 4.91
CA ASP A 65 9.15 -8.67 3.68
C ASP A 65 8.39 -7.34 3.86
N VAL A 66 7.21 -7.41 4.48
CA VAL A 66 6.38 -6.24 4.78
C VAL A 66 7.07 -5.32 5.80
N GLN A 67 7.64 -5.88 6.88
CA GLN A 67 8.35 -5.09 7.89
C GLN A 67 9.59 -4.38 7.31
N ARG A 68 10.36 -5.09 6.48
CA ARG A 68 11.52 -4.53 5.78
C ARG A 68 11.11 -3.40 4.83
N TRP A 69 10.02 -3.58 4.10
CA TRP A 69 9.48 -2.54 3.22
C TRP A 69 9.07 -1.29 4.02
N ILE A 70 8.33 -1.44 5.12
CA ILE A 70 7.89 -0.33 5.96
C ILE A 70 9.10 0.44 6.52
N ARG A 71 10.07 -0.27 7.10
CA ARG A 71 11.31 0.35 7.63
C ARG A 71 12.08 1.09 6.53
N ALA A 72 12.20 0.49 5.34
CA ALA A 72 12.88 1.12 4.22
C ALA A 72 12.22 2.42 3.77
N ARG A 73 10.88 2.44 3.66
CA ARG A 73 10.11 3.60 3.22
C ARG A 73 9.98 4.70 4.28
N LEU A 74 9.94 4.35 5.55
CA LEU A 74 10.01 5.35 6.62
C LEU A 74 11.39 6.02 6.71
N ARG A 75 12.47 5.29 6.42
CA ARG A 75 13.84 5.83 6.47
C ARG A 75 14.21 6.63 5.21
N LYS A 76 13.95 6.08 4.03
CA LYS A 76 14.40 6.63 2.74
C LYS A 76 13.32 7.48 2.06
N GLY A 77 12.08 7.44 2.56
CA GLY A 77 10.92 8.00 1.88
C GLY A 77 10.36 7.07 0.81
N VAL A 78 9.22 7.48 0.23
CA VAL A 78 8.57 6.81 -0.90
C VAL A 78 9.02 7.49 -2.19
N LYS A 79 9.20 6.72 -3.27
CA LYS A 79 9.50 7.26 -4.61
C LYS A 79 8.34 8.18 -5.03
N ARG A 80 8.55 9.50 -4.99
CA ARG A 80 7.59 10.49 -5.45
C ARG A 80 8.30 11.59 -6.24
N PRO A 81 7.71 12.07 -7.35
CA PRO A 81 8.18 13.29 -7.99
C PRO A 81 7.94 14.45 -7.01
N ARG A 82 9.00 14.97 -6.38
CA ARG A 82 8.90 16.12 -5.48
C ARG A 82 8.67 17.38 -6.32
N LYS A 83 7.51 18.03 -6.14
CA LYS A 83 7.22 19.35 -6.74
C LYS A 83 7.57 20.53 -5.81
N LYS A 84 7.84 20.29 -4.52
CA LYS A 84 8.20 21.32 -3.54
C LYS A 84 9.40 20.88 -2.72
N VAL A 85 10.28 21.84 -2.43
CA VAL A 85 11.28 21.71 -1.36
C VAL A 85 10.52 21.78 -0.04
N LEU A 86 10.56 20.71 0.73
CA LEU A 86 9.95 20.60 2.06
C LEU A 86 11.07 20.55 3.09
N ASP A 87 10.83 21.09 4.27
CA ASP A 87 11.75 20.87 5.38
C ASP A 87 11.75 19.37 5.80
N SER A 88 12.77 18.99 6.57
CA SER A 88 12.96 17.59 6.96
C SER A 88 11.84 17.03 7.83
N TYR A 89 11.14 17.87 8.60
CA TYR A 89 10.03 17.48 9.46
C TYR A 89 8.77 17.21 8.62
N GLU A 90 8.40 18.13 7.73
CA GLU A 90 7.27 17.96 6.82
C GLU A 90 7.48 16.77 5.89
N ALA A 91 8.69 16.58 5.37
CA ALA A 91 9.03 15.43 4.53
C ALA A 91 8.80 14.09 5.27
N ARG A 92 9.23 13.98 6.54
CA ARG A 92 9.01 12.79 7.39
C ARG A 92 7.52 12.58 7.68
N ARG A 93 6.80 13.64 8.02
CA ARG A 93 5.34 13.59 8.28
C ARG A 93 4.56 13.14 7.05
N MET A 94 4.90 13.64 5.87
CA MET A 94 4.29 13.22 4.61
C MET A 94 4.62 11.77 4.26
N ALA A 95 5.85 11.33 4.49
CA ALA A 95 6.24 9.94 4.31
C ALA A 95 5.44 9.01 5.24
N GLN A 96 5.31 9.36 6.52
CA GLN A 96 4.52 8.59 7.49
C GLN A 96 3.03 8.55 7.12
N THR A 97 2.46 9.68 6.69
CA THR A 97 1.07 9.73 6.20
C THR A 97 0.88 8.83 4.98
N THR A 98 1.84 8.82 4.06
CA THR A 98 1.82 7.94 2.89
C THR A 98 1.85 6.48 3.30
N MET A 99 2.76 6.13 4.19
CA MET A 99 2.91 4.75 4.68
C MET A 99 1.70 4.28 5.48
N HIS A 100 1.01 5.17 6.19
CA HIS A 100 -0.28 4.85 6.81
C HIS A 100 -1.28 4.34 5.76
N TYR A 101 -1.46 5.06 4.64
CA TYR A 101 -2.37 4.63 3.60
C TYR A 101 -1.86 3.42 2.82
N TYR A 102 -0.56 3.36 2.50
CA TYR A 102 0.01 2.22 1.77
C TYR A 102 -0.14 0.92 2.54
N THR A 103 0.09 0.93 3.87
CA THR A 103 -0.12 -0.26 4.70
C THR A 103 -1.59 -0.66 4.80
N LEU A 104 -2.54 0.29 4.79
CA LEU A 104 -3.96 -0.03 4.71
C LEU A 104 -4.34 -0.70 3.38
N PHE A 105 -3.83 -0.18 2.26
CA PHE A 105 -4.10 -0.72 0.93
C PHE A 105 -3.50 -2.12 0.75
N LEU A 106 -2.24 -2.28 1.16
CA LEU A 106 -1.54 -3.55 1.09
C LEU A 106 -2.21 -4.62 1.97
N ARG A 107 -2.70 -4.23 3.15
CA ARG A 107 -3.49 -5.13 4.01
C ARG A 107 -4.77 -5.62 3.33
N GLY A 108 -5.52 -4.71 2.70
CA GLY A 108 -6.72 -5.07 1.95
C GLY A 108 -6.43 -6.00 0.78
N PHE A 109 -5.31 -5.77 0.09
CA PHE A 109 -4.86 -6.62 -1.01
C PHE A 109 -4.51 -8.04 -0.55
N PHE A 110 -3.68 -8.20 0.49
CA PHE A 110 -3.36 -9.53 1.02
C PHE A 110 -4.57 -10.26 1.60
N GLN A 111 -5.48 -9.52 2.25
CA GLN A 111 -6.73 -10.07 2.72
C GLN A 111 -7.59 -10.60 1.56
N TRP A 112 -7.69 -9.85 0.46
CA TRP A 112 -8.41 -10.30 -0.74
C TRP A 112 -7.78 -11.55 -1.36
N LEU A 113 -6.45 -11.65 -1.37
CA LEU A 113 -5.73 -12.84 -1.84
C LEU A 113 -5.87 -14.07 -0.92
N GLY A 114 -6.37 -13.89 0.31
CA GLY A 114 -6.42 -14.95 1.31
C GLY A 114 -5.03 -15.39 1.81
N LEU A 115 -4.01 -14.54 1.64
CA LEU A 115 -2.66 -14.84 2.09
C LEU A 115 -2.53 -14.55 3.61
N PRO A 116 -1.93 -15.46 4.40
CA PRO A 116 -1.77 -15.28 5.84
C PRO A 116 -0.60 -14.32 6.17
N VAL A 117 -0.59 -13.14 5.55
CA VAL A 117 0.47 -12.13 5.74
C VAL A 117 -0.09 -10.96 6.56
N ARG A 118 0.41 -10.79 7.79
CA ARG A 118 0.02 -9.65 8.62
C ARG A 118 0.71 -8.38 8.14
N VAL A 119 -0.10 -7.39 7.78
CA VAL A 119 0.39 -6.03 7.47
C VAL A 119 0.14 -5.09 8.65
N PRO A 120 1.18 -4.69 9.40
CA PRO A 120 1.02 -3.69 10.45
C PRO A 120 0.68 -2.33 9.81
N VAL A 121 -0.26 -1.62 10.43
CA VAL A 121 -0.65 -0.28 9.96
C VAL A 121 0.25 0.76 10.59
N VAL A 122 0.94 1.53 9.76
CA VAL A 122 1.72 2.69 10.24
C VAL A 122 0.75 3.71 10.84
N LYS A 123 1.03 4.18 12.05
CA LYS A 123 0.20 5.20 12.71
C LYS A 123 0.19 6.50 11.92
N LYS A 124 -0.99 7.10 11.73
CA LYS A 124 -1.11 8.43 11.12
C LYS A 124 -0.43 9.47 12.03
N PRO A 125 0.42 10.36 11.50
CA PRO A 125 1.01 11.43 12.30
C PRO A 125 -0.09 12.36 12.83
N ARG A 126 0.09 12.85 14.06
CA ARG A 126 -0.78 13.90 14.61
C ARG A 126 -0.60 15.20 13.82
N GLY A 127 -1.64 16.03 13.79
CA GLY A 127 -1.51 17.41 13.32
C GLY A 127 -0.51 18.17 14.18
N ARG A 128 0.03 19.28 13.67
CA ARG A 128 0.65 20.28 14.55
C ARG A 128 -0.49 20.77 15.44
N GLU A 129 -0.46 20.47 16.74
CA GLU A 129 -1.28 21.22 17.69
C GLU A 129 -0.81 22.67 17.56
N VAL A 130 -1.68 23.52 17.04
CA VAL A 130 -1.47 24.96 17.12
C VAL A 130 -1.93 25.29 18.53
N GLU A 131 -0.99 25.38 19.48
CA GLU A 131 -1.27 26.08 20.73
C GLU A 131 -1.61 27.52 20.33
N ALA A 132 -2.90 27.84 20.36
CA ALA A 132 -3.34 29.22 20.32
C ALA A 132 -2.92 29.84 21.66
N LEU A 133 -1.99 30.79 21.58
CA LEU A 133 -1.63 31.68 22.69
C LEU A 133 -2.75 32.71 22.91
#